data_AF-A0A2D9VFV9-F1
#
_entry.id   AF-A0A2D9VFV9-F1
#
_cell.length_a   1.000
_cell.length_b   1.000
_cell.length_c   1.000
_cell.angle_alpha   90.00
_cell.angle_beta   90.00
_cell.angle_gamma   90.00
#
_symmetry.space_group_name_H-M   'P 1'
#
loop_
_entity.id
_entity.type
_entity.pdbx_description
1 polymer ?
#
loop_
_entity_poly.entity_id
_entity_poly.type
_entity_poly.pdbx_seq_one_letter_code
_entity_poly.pdbx_strand_id
1 'polypeptide(L)'
;MKRNIILLSLTIIFIISSFLLRTIMFSDKPEQIVDLEGIQKSANEKYITAQILSQSLDNVYRLFEVNLAASKNDKLNEEASVDFINTLTDILFELKIDVIEMKPMDKYRSGKYTYIPYRLKLSCDFEKFGKFVSELERNERLIAIGEFEYSNSPENVRRSSALTELPDALIEMEIATITLNKSKK
;
A
#
# COMPACT_ATOMS: atom_id res chain seq x y z
N MET A 1 -14.52 -26.57 -77.84
CA MET A 1 -15.12 -26.95 -76.53
C MET A 1 -14.17 -27.74 -75.62
N LYS A 2 -13.39 -28.73 -76.10
CA LYS A 2 -12.47 -29.54 -75.26
C LYS A 2 -11.43 -28.74 -74.44
N ARG A 3 -10.83 -27.67 -75.00
CA ARG A 3 -9.86 -26.80 -74.31
C ARG A 3 -10.45 -26.04 -73.11
N ASN A 4 -11.70 -25.58 -73.23
CA ASN A 4 -12.38 -24.85 -72.14
C ASN A 4 -12.80 -25.80 -71.02
N ILE A 5 -13.15 -27.05 -71.35
CA ILE A 5 -13.48 -28.09 -70.36
C ILE A 5 -12.23 -28.46 -69.55
N ILE A 6 -11.06 -28.58 -70.20
CA ILE A 6 -9.78 -28.83 -69.51
C ILE A 6 -9.42 -27.67 -68.58
N LEU A 7 -9.57 -26.43 -69.03
CA LEU A 7 -9.30 -25.25 -68.21
C LEU A 7 -10.22 -25.19 -66.99
N LEU A 8 -11.51 -25.46 -67.18
CA LEU A 8 -12.51 -25.50 -66.10
C LEU A 8 -12.21 -26.61 -65.09
N SER A 9 -11.78 -27.79 -65.55
CA SER A 9 -11.40 -28.88 -64.66
C SER A 9 -10.17 -28.52 -63.82
N LEU A 10 -9.18 -27.85 -64.41
CA LEU A 10 -7.96 -27.45 -63.73
C LEU A 10 -8.25 -26.40 -62.63
N THR A 11 -9.13 -25.44 -62.91
CA THR A 11 -9.51 -24.43 -61.91
C THR A 11 -10.30 -25.04 -60.76
N ILE A 12 -11.21 -25.98 -61.04
CA ILE A 12 -11.94 -26.71 -59.99
C ILE A 12 -10.98 -27.49 -59.10
N ILE A 13 -10.00 -28.20 -59.67
CA ILE A 13 -8.98 -28.93 -58.91
C ILE A 13 -8.14 -27.97 -58.05
N PHE A 14 -7.76 -26.82 -58.59
CA PHE A 14 -7.00 -25.81 -57.86
C PHE A 14 -7.77 -25.25 -56.67
N ILE A 15 -9.07 -24.97 -56.82
CA ILE A 15 -9.94 -24.50 -55.73
C ILE A 15 -10.05 -25.56 -54.63
N ILE A 16 -10.29 -26.82 -55.00
CA ILE A 16 -10.41 -27.93 -54.03
C ILE A 16 -9.09 -28.13 -53.28
N SER A 17 -7.96 -28.16 -54.01
CA SER A 17 -6.63 -28.31 -53.42
C SER A 17 -6.33 -27.18 -52.43
N SER A 18 -6.64 -25.93 -52.80
CA SER A 18 -6.45 -24.76 -51.93
C SER A 18 -7.30 -24.83 -50.66
N PHE A 19 -8.53 -25.34 -50.76
CA PHE A 19 -9.43 -25.50 -49.62
C PHE A 19 -8.93 -26.58 -48.65
N LEU A 20 -8.46 -27.72 -49.17
CA LEU A 20 -7.87 -28.78 -48.37
C LEU A 20 -6.60 -28.31 -47.66
N LEU A 21 -5.72 -27.59 -48.36
CA LEU A 21 -4.49 -27.04 -47.78
C LEU A 21 -4.79 -26.08 -46.62
N ARG A 22 -5.78 -25.20 -46.79
CA ARG A 22 -6.20 -24.26 -45.74
C ARG A 22 -6.73 -25.00 -44.52
N THR A 23 -7.54 -26.03 -44.72
CA THR A 23 -8.12 -26.81 -43.61
C THR A 23 -7.03 -27.51 -42.81
N ILE A 24 -6.08 -28.18 -43.47
CA ILE A 24 -4.97 -28.89 -42.82
C ILE A 24 -4.03 -27.93 -42.09
N MET A 25 -3.71 -26.77 -42.68
CA MET A 25 -2.75 -25.83 -42.09
C MET A 25 -3.30 -25.03 -40.90
N PHE A 26 -4.61 -24.77 -40.85
CA PHE A 26 -5.19 -23.87 -39.85
C PHE A 26 -6.17 -24.54 -38.87
N SER A 27 -6.46 -25.83 -39.01
CA SER A 27 -7.41 -26.54 -38.13
C SER A 27 -7.05 -26.39 -36.64
N ASP A 28 -5.79 -26.63 -36.27
CA ASP A 28 -5.42 -26.80 -34.86
C ASP A 28 -4.79 -25.54 -34.26
N LYS A 29 -4.48 -24.54 -35.09
CA LYS A 29 -3.82 -23.29 -34.66
C LYS A 29 -4.69 -22.45 -33.72
N PRO A 30 -6.01 -22.29 -33.92
CA PRO A 30 -6.86 -21.52 -33.01
C PRO A 30 -6.88 -22.11 -31.60
N GLU A 31 -7.00 -23.43 -31.47
CA GLU A 31 -6.98 -24.12 -30.18
C GLU A 31 -5.63 -23.95 -29.49
N GLN A 32 -4.52 -24.15 -30.22
CA GLN A 32 -3.17 -23.89 -29.69
C GLN A 32 -2.99 -22.45 -29.21
N ILE A 33 -3.56 -21.46 -29.91
CA ILE A 33 -3.50 -20.05 -29.47
C ILE A 33 -4.24 -19.88 -28.16
N VAL A 34 -5.46 -20.42 -28.03
CA VAL A 34 -6.26 -20.32 -26.79
C VAL A 34 -5.54 -20.99 -25.62
N ASP A 35 -4.94 -22.16 -25.84
CA ASP A 35 -4.17 -22.87 -24.82
C ASP A 35 -2.93 -22.07 -24.41
N LEU A 36 -2.17 -21.54 -25.37
CA LEU A 36 -1.00 -20.71 -25.11
C LEU A 36 -1.36 -19.41 -24.39
N GLU A 37 -2.47 -18.77 -24.74
CA GLU A 37 -3.01 -17.59 -24.03
C GLU A 37 -3.37 -17.93 -22.58
N GLY A 38 -4.00 -19.09 -22.35
CA GLY A 38 -4.31 -19.59 -21.01
C GLY A 38 -3.05 -19.83 -20.17
N ILE A 39 -2.03 -20.46 -20.75
CA ILE A 39 -0.72 -20.67 -20.10
C ILE A 39 -0.06 -19.34 -19.79
N GLN A 40 -0.03 -18.41 -20.74
CA GLN A 40 0.56 -17.08 -20.56
C GLN A 40 -0.13 -16.31 -19.43
N LYS A 41 -1.47 -16.34 -19.39
CA LYS A 41 -2.25 -15.70 -18.33
C LYS A 41 -1.91 -16.28 -16.96
N SER A 42 -1.90 -17.60 -16.82
CA SER A 42 -1.57 -18.26 -15.55
C SER A 42 -0.12 -17.99 -15.11
N ALA A 43 0.83 -17.99 -16.05
CA ALA A 43 2.22 -17.67 -15.76
C ALA A 43 2.37 -16.21 -15.29
N ASN A 44 1.67 -15.27 -15.93
CA ASN A 44 1.67 -13.86 -15.55
C ASN A 44 1.07 -13.62 -14.16
N GLU A 45 -0.05 -14.29 -13.84
CA GLU A 45 -0.66 -14.23 -12.50
C GLU A 45 0.33 -14.72 -11.42
N LYS A 46 0.98 -15.86 -11.65
CA LYS A 46 2.01 -16.39 -10.72
C LYS A 46 3.19 -15.43 -10.58
N TYR A 47 3.66 -14.83 -11.67
CA TYR A 47 4.73 -13.86 -11.65
C TYR A 47 4.38 -12.63 -10.81
N ILE A 48 3.20 -12.04 -11.04
CA ILE A 48 2.70 -10.90 -10.26
C ILE A 48 2.60 -11.26 -8.77
N THR A 49 2.04 -12.42 -8.44
CA THR A 49 1.96 -12.89 -7.04
C THR A 49 3.35 -13.03 -6.40
N ALA A 50 4.29 -13.66 -7.11
CA ALA A 50 5.66 -13.82 -6.61
C ALA A 50 6.35 -12.46 -6.42
N GLN A 51 6.12 -11.50 -7.33
CA GLN A 51 6.65 -10.15 -7.22
C GLN A 51 6.08 -9.40 -6.01
N ILE A 52 4.76 -9.46 -5.79
CA ILE A 52 4.11 -8.85 -4.60
C ILE A 52 4.68 -9.46 -3.31
N LEU A 53 4.87 -10.78 -3.27
CA LEU A 53 5.43 -11.47 -2.12
C LEU A 53 6.90 -11.08 -1.87
N SER A 54 7.70 -10.95 -2.93
CA SER A 54 9.09 -10.51 -2.80
C SER A 54 9.15 -9.08 -2.28
N GLN A 55 8.33 -8.18 -2.84
CA GLN A 55 8.26 -6.79 -2.40
C GLN A 55 7.81 -6.67 -0.94
N SER A 56 6.84 -7.47 -0.50
CA SER A 56 6.41 -7.46 0.90
C SER A 56 7.51 -7.96 1.83
N LEU A 57 8.27 -8.98 1.43
CA LEU A 57 9.44 -9.45 2.19
C LEU A 57 10.52 -8.37 2.29
N ASP A 58 10.82 -7.69 1.18
CA ASP A 58 11.78 -6.58 1.14
C ASP A 58 11.34 -5.42 2.04
N ASN A 59 10.03 -5.10 2.04
CA ASN A 59 9.46 -4.08 2.93
C ASN A 59 9.65 -4.45 4.41
N VAL A 60 9.40 -5.71 4.77
CA VAL A 60 9.62 -6.19 6.15
C VAL A 60 11.10 -6.07 6.51
N TYR A 61 12.02 -6.51 5.64
CA TYR A 61 13.46 -6.40 5.89
C TYR A 61 13.88 -4.95 6.10
N ARG A 62 13.42 -4.04 5.23
CA ARG A 62 13.69 -2.60 5.32
C ARG A 62 13.17 -1.99 6.62
N LEU A 63 11.97 -2.35 7.05
CA LEU A 63 11.41 -1.91 8.34
C LEU A 63 12.29 -2.35 9.51
N PHE A 64 12.83 -3.57 9.49
CA PHE A 64 13.79 -4.01 10.49
C PHE A 64 15.07 -3.19 10.44
N GLU A 65 15.65 -2.99 9.26
CA GLU A 65 16.91 -2.26 9.10
C GLU A 65 16.84 -0.81 9.60
N VAL A 66 15.81 -0.06 9.20
CA VAL A 66 15.61 1.35 9.57
C VAL A 66 15.32 1.53 11.06
N ASN A 67 14.75 0.51 11.71
CA ASN A 67 14.35 0.60 13.13
C ASN A 67 15.32 -0.14 14.08
N LEU A 68 16.41 -0.69 13.57
CA LEU A 68 17.40 -1.43 14.36
C LEU A 68 18.56 -0.54 14.80
N ALA A 69 18.58 -0.18 16.09
CA ALA A 69 19.68 0.55 16.69
C ALA A 69 20.93 -0.32 16.83
N ALA A 70 22.08 0.25 16.45
CA ALA A 70 23.39 -0.39 16.60
C ALA A 70 23.84 -0.41 18.07
N SER A 71 23.43 0.58 18.87
CA SER A 71 23.80 0.69 20.28
C SER A 71 22.70 1.36 21.12
N LYS A 72 22.89 1.38 22.45
CA LYS A 72 21.95 2.03 23.38
C LYS A 72 21.89 3.55 23.23
N ASN A 73 22.94 4.17 22.68
CA ASN A 73 23.07 5.63 22.50
C ASN A 73 22.91 6.03 21.02
N ASP A 74 22.30 5.17 20.22
CA ASP A 74 21.99 5.46 18.83
C ASP A 74 20.98 6.61 18.73
N LYS A 75 21.04 7.40 17.66
CA LYS A 75 20.10 8.51 17.38
C LYS A 75 18.65 8.02 17.39
N LEU A 76 18.42 6.78 16.98
CA LEU A 76 17.09 6.14 17.01
C LEU A 76 16.53 5.92 18.43
N ASN A 77 17.36 6.00 19.46
CA ASN A 77 16.96 5.90 20.87
C ASN A 77 16.88 7.27 21.57
N GLU A 78 17.07 8.37 20.84
CA GLU A 78 16.93 9.72 21.37
C GLU A 78 15.46 10.03 21.65
N GLU A 79 15.23 10.61 22.83
CA GLU A 79 13.91 11.13 23.18
C GLU A 79 13.65 12.41 22.40
N ALA A 80 12.37 12.67 22.08
CA ALA A 80 11.97 13.85 21.33
C ALA A 80 12.78 14.05 20.02
N SER A 81 12.95 12.97 19.25
CA SER A 81 13.66 13.02 17.97
C SER A 81 13.07 14.11 17.07
N VAL A 82 13.90 15.12 16.76
CA VAL A 82 13.51 16.25 15.91
C VAL A 82 13.08 15.77 14.54
N ASP A 83 13.75 14.75 14.00
CA ASP A 83 13.43 14.19 12.69
C ASP A 83 11.99 13.65 12.66
N PHE A 84 11.59 12.88 13.68
CA PHE A 84 10.24 12.32 13.76
C PHE A 84 9.19 13.41 13.98
N ILE A 85 9.47 14.40 14.83
CA ILE A 85 8.55 15.53 15.06
C ILE A 85 8.34 16.33 13.77
N ASN A 86 9.39 16.56 13.00
CA ASN A 86 9.29 17.23 11.70
C ASN A 86 8.44 16.42 10.73
N THR A 87 8.70 15.11 10.59
CA THR A 87 7.87 14.23 9.74
C THR A 87 6.40 14.26 10.17
N LEU A 88 6.13 14.20 11.47
CA LEU A 88 4.77 14.25 12.00
C LEU A 88 4.09 15.59 11.71
N THR A 89 4.83 16.69 11.87
CA THR A 89 4.35 18.04 11.60
C THR A 89 4.07 18.25 10.10
N ASP A 90 4.94 17.73 9.22
CA ASP A 90 4.76 17.80 7.77
C ASP A 90 3.48 17.06 7.33
N ILE A 91 3.25 15.85 7.86
CA ILE A 91 2.03 15.07 7.59
C ILE A 91 0.78 15.85 8.05
N LEU A 92 0.80 16.36 9.29
CA LEU A 92 -0.33 17.11 9.85
C LEU A 92 -0.62 18.39 9.05
N PHE A 93 0.44 19.07 8.58
CA PHE A 93 0.33 20.26 7.74
C PHE A 93 -0.26 19.94 6.35
N GLU A 94 0.23 18.88 5.69
CA GLU A 94 -0.28 18.44 4.38
C GLU A 94 -1.77 18.07 4.45
N LEU A 95 -2.18 17.38 5.51
CA LEU A 95 -3.57 16.99 5.76
C LEU A 95 -4.44 18.12 6.30
N LYS A 96 -3.86 19.31 6.58
CA LYS A 96 -4.55 20.48 7.15
C LYS A 96 -5.30 20.11 8.44
N ILE A 97 -4.61 19.43 9.34
CA ILE A 97 -5.11 19.05 10.66
C ILE A 97 -4.61 20.10 11.67
N ASP A 98 -5.52 20.60 12.49
CA ASP A 98 -5.16 21.58 13.52
C ASP A 98 -4.54 20.87 14.72
N VAL A 99 -3.31 21.25 15.05
CA VAL A 99 -2.56 20.69 16.18
C VAL A 99 -2.78 21.57 17.41
N ILE A 100 -3.45 21.02 18.41
CA ILE A 100 -3.67 21.71 19.69
C ILE A 100 -2.47 21.49 20.61
N GLU A 101 -2.02 20.24 20.72
CA GLU A 101 -0.89 19.88 21.56
C GLU A 101 -0.10 18.71 20.94
N MET A 102 1.22 18.81 20.98
CA MET A 102 2.14 17.71 20.65
C MET A 102 3.24 17.70 21.70
N LYS A 103 3.26 16.64 22.51
CA LYS A 103 4.19 16.56 23.65
C LYS A 103 4.95 15.22 23.66
N PRO A 104 6.29 15.24 23.57
CA PRO A 104 7.10 14.06 23.84
C PRO A 104 6.97 13.60 25.29
N MET A 105 7.00 12.30 25.50
CA MET A 105 6.95 11.65 26.80
C MET A 105 8.24 10.86 27.08
N ASP A 106 8.46 10.49 28.33
CA ASP A 106 9.66 9.74 28.73
C ASP A 106 9.70 8.38 28.02
N LYS A 107 10.85 8.06 27.42
CA LYS A 107 11.02 6.75 26.78
C LYS A 107 11.01 5.65 27.83
N TYR A 108 10.50 4.48 27.45
CA TYR A 108 10.54 3.29 28.28
C TYR A 108 11.06 2.09 27.49
N ARG A 109 11.55 1.08 28.20
CA ARG A 109 12.05 -0.16 27.59
C ARG A 109 11.18 -1.33 27.98
N SER A 110 10.84 -2.13 26.99
CA SER A 110 10.19 -3.43 27.17
C SER A 110 11.02 -4.49 26.46
N GLY A 111 11.75 -5.30 27.23
CA GLY A 111 12.66 -6.31 26.67
C GLY A 111 13.73 -5.72 25.74
N LYS A 112 13.67 -6.06 24.44
CA LYS A 112 14.62 -5.57 23.40
C LYS A 112 14.14 -4.29 22.71
N TYR A 113 12.96 -3.79 23.03
CA TYR A 113 12.32 -2.65 22.40
C TYR A 113 12.49 -1.40 23.26
N THR A 114 12.85 -0.29 22.65
CA THR A 114 12.73 1.05 23.23
C THR A 114 11.50 1.71 22.62
N TYR A 115 10.59 2.21 23.45
CA TYR A 115 9.43 2.98 23.03
C TYR A 115 9.67 4.45 23.35
N ILE A 116 9.46 5.32 22.38
CA ILE A 116 9.56 6.78 22.53
C ILE A 116 8.15 7.35 22.29
N PRO A 117 7.36 7.56 23.36
CA PRO A 117 5.98 7.99 23.25
C PRO A 117 5.80 9.50 23.02
N TYR A 118 4.69 9.85 22.40
CA TYR A 118 4.21 11.19 22.12
C TYR A 118 2.71 11.24 22.37
N ARG A 119 2.27 12.30 23.06
CA ARG A 119 0.86 12.61 23.23
C ARG A 119 0.46 13.70 22.25
N LEU A 120 -0.61 13.44 21.51
CA LEU A 120 -1.16 14.34 20.51
C LEU A 120 -2.59 14.75 20.89
N LYS A 121 -2.89 16.04 20.74
CA LYS A 121 -4.24 16.58 20.74
C LYS A 121 -4.47 17.30 19.42
N LEU A 122 -5.44 16.81 18.64
CA LEU A 122 -5.73 17.25 17.29
C LEU A 122 -7.19 17.69 17.19
N SER A 123 -7.48 18.63 16.32
CA SER A 123 -8.84 19.00 15.91
C SER A 123 -9.00 18.73 14.42
N CYS A 124 -9.84 17.77 14.07
CA CYS A 124 -10.16 17.48 12.67
C CYS A 124 -11.43 16.64 12.49
N ASP A 125 -11.91 16.60 11.25
CA ASP A 125 -12.93 15.67 10.82
C ASP A 125 -12.43 14.20 10.81
N PHE A 126 -13.39 13.28 10.76
CA PHE A 126 -13.11 11.85 10.78
C PHE A 126 -12.31 11.36 9.56
N GLU A 127 -12.50 11.98 8.39
CA GLU A 127 -11.82 11.56 7.16
C GLU A 127 -10.33 11.93 7.18
N LYS A 128 -10.01 13.14 7.62
CA LYS A 128 -8.64 13.61 7.86
C LYS A 128 -7.94 12.77 8.91
N PHE A 129 -8.63 12.40 9.99
CA PHE A 129 -8.07 11.50 10.98
C PHE A 129 -7.74 10.11 10.38
N GLY A 130 -8.64 9.54 9.58
CA GLY A 130 -8.38 8.28 8.88
C GLY A 130 -7.18 8.36 7.93
N LYS A 131 -7.05 9.47 7.18
CA LYS A 131 -5.88 9.74 6.33
C LYS A 131 -4.60 9.86 7.15
N PHE A 132 -4.67 10.53 8.31
CA PHE A 132 -3.53 10.66 9.21
C PHE A 132 -3.04 9.31 9.73
N VAL A 133 -3.94 8.44 10.19
CA VAL A 133 -3.58 7.07 10.61
C VAL A 133 -2.95 6.29 9.45
N SER A 134 -3.47 6.45 8.23
CA SER A 134 -2.92 5.79 7.03
C SER A 134 -1.50 6.28 6.70
N GLU A 135 -1.22 7.57 6.88
CA GLU A 135 0.13 8.12 6.71
C GLU A 135 1.11 7.65 7.79
N LEU A 136 0.64 7.46 9.03
CA LEU A 136 1.44 6.85 10.09
C LEU A 136 1.77 5.38 9.77
N GLU A 137 0.82 4.61 9.23
CA GLU A 137 1.05 3.22 8.78
C GLU A 137 2.09 3.14 7.66
N ARG A 138 2.07 4.10 6.73
CA ARG A 138 3.00 4.15 5.60
C ARG A 138 4.43 4.55 6.00
N ASN A 139 4.63 5.01 7.23
CA ASN A 139 5.92 5.51 7.70
C ASN A 139 6.99 4.38 7.73
N GLU A 140 8.25 4.74 7.47
CA GLU A 140 9.37 3.81 7.55
C GLU A 140 9.76 3.46 8.99
N ARG A 141 9.36 4.29 9.94
CA ARG A 141 9.52 4.06 11.38
C ARG A 141 8.41 3.16 11.89
N LEU A 142 8.75 2.24 12.79
CA LEU A 142 7.74 1.46 13.51
C LEU A 142 7.01 2.38 14.49
N ILE A 143 5.70 2.53 14.31
CA ILE A 143 4.85 3.37 15.17
C ILE A 143 3.80 2.46 15.83
N ALA A 144 3.72 2.49 17.15
CA ALA A 144 2.60 1.93 17.90
C ALA A 144 1.60 3.04 18.20
N ILE A 145 0.34 2.85 17.84
CA ILE A 145 -0.77 3.66 18.33
C ILE A 145 -1.33 2.92 19.56
N GLY A 146 -1.33 3.59 20.71
CA GLY A 146 -1.88 3.06 21.95
C GLY A 146 -3.39 3.28 22.00
N GLU A 147 -3.81 4.10 22.97
CA GLU A 147 -5.20 4.54 23.09
C GLU A 147 -5.41 5.86 22.35
N PHE A 148 -6.60 6.02 21.77
CA PHE A 148 -7.09 7.30 21.28
C PHE A 148 -8.54 7.51 21.70
N GLU A 149 -8.88 8.75 21.99
CA GLU A 149 -10.23 9.20 22.29
C GLU A 149 -10.70 10.14 21.20
N TYR A 150 -11.86 9.83 20.61
CA TYR A 150 -12.52 10.68 19.61
C TYR A 150 -13.75 11.32 20.26
N SER A 151 -13.65 12.61 20.59
CA SER A 151 -14.71 13.35 21.26
C SER A 151 -15.44 14.28 20.29
N ASN A 152 -16.71 13.96 20.04
CA ASN A 152 -17.60 14.79 19.25
C ASN A 152 -18.82 15.18 20.12
N SER A 153 -18.66 16.23 20.91
CA SER A 153 -19.67 16.63 21.91
C SER A 153 -20.93 17.22 21.26
N PRO A 154 -22.15 16.80 21.66
CA PRO A 154 -23.42 17.32 21.13
C PRO A 154 -23.64 18.82 21.33
N GLU A 155 -22.95 19.46 22.29
CA GLU A 155 -22.96 20.92 22.45
C GLU A 155 -22.36 21.65 21.25
N ASN A 156 -21.37 21.06 20.57
CA ASN A 156 -20.76 21.62 19.36
C ASN A 156 -21.73 21.51 18.17
N VAL A 157 -22.48 20.41 18.10
CA VAL A 157 -23.47 20.16 17.03
C VAL A 157 -24.75 21.00 17.21
N ARG A 158 -25.20 21.25 18.45
CA ARG A 158 -26.43 22.01 18.73
C ARG A 158 -26.32 23.52 18.49
N ARG A 159 -25.12 24.11 18.55
CA ARG A 159 -24.88 25.52 18.16
C ARG A 159 -24.82 25.74 16.64
N SER A 160 -24.80 24.64 15.89
CA SER A 160 -24.47 24.57 14.47
C SER A 160 -25.70 24.39 13.56
N SER A 161 -26.90 24.80 13.99
CA SER A 161 -28.15 24.67 13.22
C SER A 161 -28.19 25.47 11.90
N ALA A 162 -27.09 26.13 11.53
CA ALA A 162 -26.91 26.92 10.32
C ALA A 162 -25.72 26.48 9.44
N LEU A 163 -24.93 25.47 9.84
CA LEU A 163 -23.77 25.00 9.06
C LEU A 163 -24.12 23.73 8.27
N THR A 164 -23.61 23.68 7.04
CA THR A 164 -23.78 22.57 6.10
C THR A 164 -22.91 21.35 6.45
N GLU A 165 -21.92 21.53 7.33
CA GLU A 165 -20.90 20.52 7.68
C GLU A 165 -20.84 20.30 9.20
N LEU A 166 -20.45 19.08 9.60
CA LEU A 166 -20.26 18.72 11.01
C LEU A 166 -19.03 19.44 11.58
N PRO A 167 -19.06 19.88 12.85
CA PRO A 167 -17.88 20.47 13.48
C PRO A 167 -16.75 19.43 13.62
N ASP A 168 -15.51 19.94 13.61
CA ASP A 168 -14.33 19.12 13.87
C ASP A 168 -14.41 18.47 15.25
N ALA A 169 -13.89 17.24 15.34
CA ALA A 169 -13.81 16.50 16.58
C ALA A 169 -12.47 16.76 17.27
N LEU A 170 -12.50 16.72 18.60
CA LEU A 170 -11.28 16.73 19.41
C LEU A 170 -10.78 15.31 19.54
N ILE A 171 -9.53 15.08 19.13
CA ILE A 171 -8.89 13.76 19.15
C ILE A 171 -7.68 13.83 20.06
N GLU A 172 -7.68 13.00 21.09
CA GLU A 172 -6.50 12.79 21.95
C GLU A 172 -5.93 11.40 21.67
N MET A 173 -4.64 11.29 21.40
CA MET A 173 -4.03 10.00 21.10
C MET A 173 -2.60 9.88 21.60
N GLU A 174 -2.20 8.65 21.94
CA GLU A 174 -0.82 8.32 22.28
C GLU A 174 -0.20 7.46 21.18
N ILE A 175 0.92 7.93 20.64
CA ILE A 175 1.73 7.18 19.67
C ILE A 175 3.14 6.97 20.21
N ALA A 176 3.79 5.89 19.83
CA ALA A 176 5.17 5.63 20.21
C ALA A 176 5.98 5.13 19.02
N THR A 177 7.14 5.74 18.78
CA THR A 177 8.10 5.13 17.86
C THR A 177 8.83 3.98 18.57
N ILE A 178 9.03 2.88 17.84
CA ILE A 178 9.63 1.67 18.36
C ILE A 178 11.01 1.49 17.74
N THR A 179 12.02 1.38 18.59
CA THR A 179 13.39 1.07 18.19
C THR A 179 13.78 -0.31 18.71
N LEU A 180 14.27 -1.16 17.81
CA LEU A 180 14.80 -2.48 18.11
C LEU A 180 16.25 -2.34 18.54
N ASN A 181 16.62 -2.86 19.72
CA ASN A 181 18.02 -2.87 20.14
C ASN A 181 18.65 -4.22 19.83
N LYS A 182 19.80 -4.22 19.14
CA LYS A 182 20.61 -5.44 19.03
C LYS A 182 20.99 -5.92 20.44
N SER A 183 20.68 -7.18 20.73
CA SER A 183 21.20 -7.85 21.93
C SER A 183 22.72 -7.84 21.83
N LYS A 184 23.41 -7.31 22.85
CA LYS A 184 24.84 -7.58 22.98
C LYS A 184 25.00 -9.10 23.06
N LYS A 185 25.76 -9.66 22.12
CA LYS A 185 26.38 -10.98 22.29
C LYS A 185 27.56 -10.81 23.22
#